data_AF-A0A524QBG8-F1
#
_entry.id   AF-A0A524QBG8-F1
#
_cell.length_a   1.000
_cell.length_b   1.000
_cell.length_c   1.000
_cell.angle_alpha   90.00
_cell.angle_beta   90.00
_cell.angle_gamma   90.00
#
_symmetry.space_group_name_H-M   'P 1'
#
loop_
_entity.id
_entity.type
_entity.pdbx_description
1 polymer ?
#
loop_
_entity_poly.entity_id
_entity_poly.type
_entity_poly.pdbx_seq_one_letter_code
_entity_poly.pdbx_strand_id
1 'polypeptide(L)'
;MTNTTRAAEIPVVAGWRFKLGVALFALSLLGPLVFIPLVAAAGFSATMVASVSGGILVGAEVLLVAAAAAMGKHGYAYIKDRLFGLLKKYGPAKEVSRTRYRIGLLIFVLPILFGWLTPYAGTLIPGYQGNEITFAVVGDLLLLAGLFVLGGDFWDKLRALFVHDAKAVFR
;
A
#
# COMPACT_ATOMS: atom_id res chain seq x y z
N MET A 1 34.25 20.69 -15.87
CA MET A 1 33.94 19.33 -16.36
C MET A 1 34.25 18.34 -15.25
N THR A 2 33.26 17.90 -14.48
CA THR A 2 33.44 16.90 -13.42
C THR A 2 32.67 15.64 -13.81
N ASN A 3 33.40 14.66 -14.31
CA ASN A 3 32.92 13.32 -14.65
C ASN A 3 32.34 12.66 -13.40
N THR A 4 31.02 12.54 -13.35
CA THR A 4 30.36 11.61 -12.42
C THR A 4 30.60 10.22 -12.97
N THR A 5 31.45 9.45 -12.30
CA THR A 5 31.61 8.00 -12.53
C THR A 5 30.26 7.36 -12.28
N ARG A 6 29.47 7.16 -13.35
CA ARG A 6 28.25 6.37 -13.34
C ARG A 6 28.72 4.95 -12.98
N ALA A 7 28.53 4.57 -11.70
CA ALA A 7 28.77 3.21 -11.27
C ALA A 7 28.09 2.28 -12.28
N ALA A 8 28.86 1.38 -12.88
CA ALA A 8 28.37 0.47 -13.90
C ALA A 8 27.16 -0.28 -13.33
N GLU A 9 25.96 -0.01 -13.87
CA GLU A 9 24.79 -0.86 -13.65
C GLU A 9 25.19 -2.24 -14.15
N ILE A 10 25.51 -3.16 -13.25
CA ILE A 10 25.69 -4.57 -13.61
C ILE A 10 24.33 -5.00 -14.17
N PRO A 11 24.22 -5.33 -15.47
CA PRO A 11 22.95 -5.74 -16.02
C PRO A 11 22.54 -7.02 -15.28
N VAL A 12 21.42 -6.96 -14.57
CA VAL A 12 20.85 -8.16 -13.96
C VAL A 12 20.39 -9.05 -15.11
N VAL A 13 21.24 -9.98 -15.52
CA VAL A 13 20.85 -11.04 -16.44
C VAL A 13 19.80 -11.86 -15.69
N ALA A 14 18.56 -11.80 -16.15
CA ALA A 14 17.41 -12.44 -15.50
C ALA A 14 17.51 -13.96 -15.56
N GLY A 15 18.38 -14.54 -14.73
CA GLY A 15 18.54 -15.97 -14.54
C GLY A 15 17.31 -16.60 -13.91
N TRP A 16 17.21 -17.92 -13.99
CA TRP A 16 16.06 -18.68 -13.46
C TRP A 16 15.80 -18.42 -11.96
N ARG A 17 16.87 -18.20 -11.17
CA ARG A 17 16.79 -17.85 -9.74
C ARG A 17 16.08 -16.52 -9.49
N PHE A 18 16.36 -15.53 -10.34
CA PHE A 18 15.70 -14.23 -10.26
C PHE A 18 14.22 -14.35 -10.62
N LYS A 19 13.89 -15.08 -11.71
CA LYS A 19 12.49 -15.33 -12.11
C LYS A 19 11.70 -16.08 -11.03
N LEU A 20 12.31 -17.11 -10.44
CA LEU A 20 11.73 -17.86 -9.33
C LEU A 20 11.44 -16.94 -8.14
N GLY A 21 12.42 -16.12 -7.75
CA GLY A 21 12.24 -15.20 -6.64
C GLY A 21 11.15 -14.15 -6.91
N VAL A 22 11.07 -13.59 -8.12
CA VAL A 22 9.96 -12.70 -8.51
C VAL A 22 8.60 -13.42 -8.42
N ALA A 23 8.52 -14.67 -8.87
CA ALA A 23 7.29 -15.46 -8.78
C ALA A 23 6.88 -15.73 -7.33
N LEU A 24 7.83 -16.11 -6.46
CA LEU A 24 7.59 -16.31 -5.03
C LEU A 24 7.16 -15.00 -4.33
N PHE A 25 7.79 -13.88 -4.68
CA PHE A 25 7.42 -12.57 -4.17
C PHE A 25 6.01 -12.16 -4.60
N ALA A 26 5.67 -12.34 -5.88
CA ALA A 26 4.33 -12.06 -6.40
C ALA A 26 3.28 -12.97 -5.77
N LEU A 27 3.58 -14.27 -5.59
CA LEU A 27 2.69 -15.22 -4.94
C LEU A 27 2.48 -14.90 -3.46
N SER A 28 3.53 -14.49 -2.75
CA SER A 28 3.45 -14.02 -1.36
C SER A 28 2.50 -12.82 -1.24
N LEU A 29 2.61 -11.85 -2.15
CA LEU A 29 1.83 -10.62 -2.06
C LEU A 29 0.38 -10.79 -2.55
N LEU A 30 0.19 -11.48 -3.68
CA LEU A 30 -1.13 -11.66 -4.32
C LEU A 30 -1.91 -12.84 -3.74
N GLY A 31 -1.22 -13.84 -3.17
CA GLY A 31 -1.83 -15.05 -2.63
C GLY A 31 -2.89 -14.75 -1.58
N PRO A 32 -2.57 -14.07 -0.46
CA PRO A 32 -3.55 -13.72 0.55
C PRO A 32 -4.73 -12.91 -0.01
N LEU A 33 -4.46 -11.98 -0.93
CA LEU A 33 -5.48 -11.13 -1.54
C LEU A 33 -6.52 -11.93 -2.33
N VAL A 34 -6.13 -13.04 -2.95
CA VAL A 34 -7.03 -13.88 -3.76
C VAL A 34 -7.61 -15.04 -2.96
N PHE A 35 -6.76 -15.75 -2.22
CA PHE A 35 -7.15 -17.00 -1.55
C PHE A 35 -8.00 -16.77 -0.29
N ILE A 36 -7.77 -15.71 0.48
CA ILE A 36 -8.56 -15.45 1.69
C ILE A 36 -10.03 -15.16 1.35
N PRO A 37 -10.35 -14.24 0.41
CA PRO A 37 -11.74 -14.04 0.00
C PRO A 37 -12.38 -15.29 -0.62
N LEU A 38 -11.60 -16.09 -1.37
CA LEU A 38 -12.08 -17.34 -1.96
C LEU A 38 -12.48 -18.35 -0.88
N VAL A 39 -11.66 -18.51 0.16
CA VAL A 39 -11.97 -19.39 1.30
C VAL A 39 -13.17 -18.86 2.08
N ALA A 40 -13.28 -17.54 2.28
CA ALA A 40 -14.42 -16.94 2.95
C ALA A 40 -15.73 -17.13 2.15
N ALA A 41 -15.67 -17.06 0.82
CA ALA A 41 -16.82 -17.25 -0.06
C ALA A 41 -17.24 -18.72 -0.23
N ALA A 42 -16.40 -19.68 0.14
CA ALA A 42 -16.64 -21.11 -0.06
C ALA A 42 -17.63 -21.74 0.95
N GLY A 43 -18.22 -20.96 1.87
CA GLY A 43 -19.24 -21.43 2.81
C GLY A 43 -18.71 -22.25 4.00
N PHE A 44 -17.41 -22.16 4.29
CA PHE A 44 -16.81 -22.82 5.46
C PHE A 44 -17.20 -22.15 6.78
N SER A 45 -17.02 -22.86 7.89
CA SER A 45 -17.23 -22.28 9.23
C SER A 45 -16.25 -21.14 9.51
N ALA A 46 -16.66 -20.15 10.30
CA ALA A 46 -15.83 -19.00 10.65
C ALA A 46 -14.46 -19.42 11.24
N THR A 47 -14.45 -20.46 12.08
CA THR A 47 -13.21 -21.01 12.67
C THR A 47 -12.26 -21.58 11.62
N MET A 48 -12.80 -22.25 10.60
CA MET A 48 -12.00 -22.81 9.51
C MET A 48 -11.47 -21.69 8.61
N VAL A 49 -12.31 -20.72 8.24
CA VAL A 49 -11.88 -19.54 7.48
C VAL A 49 -10.77 -18.80 8.21
N ALA A 50 -10.92 -18.55 9.51
CA ALA A 50 -9.91 -17.88 10.32
C ALA A 50 -8.59 -18.68 10.36
N SER A 51 -8.65 -19.98 10.63
CA SER A 51 -7.46 -20.86 10.69
C SER A 51 -6.71 -20.91 9.35
N VAL A 52 -7.44 -21.10 8.25
CA VAL A 52 -6.86 -21.17 6.90
C VAL A 52 -6.29 -19.81 6.48
N SER A 53 -6.99 -18.71 6.78
CA SER A 53 -6.52 -17.35 6.48
C SER A 53 -5.24 -17.03 7.24
N GLY A 54 -5.16 -17.41 8.52
CA GLY A 54 -3.94 -17.28 9.31
C GLY A 54 -2.77 -18.08 8.72
N GLY A 55 -3.02 -19.32 8.31
CA GLY A 55 -2.02 -20.16 7.64
C GLY A 55 -1.53 -19.56 6.31
N ILE A 56 -2.44 -19.01 5.50
CA ILE A 56 -2.10 -18.32 4.25
C ILE A 56 -1.20 -17.10 4.53
N LEU A 57 -1.54 -16.31 5.54
CA LEU A 57 -0.77 -15.12 5.91
C LEU A 57 0.66 -15.48 6.35
N VAL A 58 0.81 -16.49 7.21
CA VAL A 58 2.13 -16.99 7.64
C VAL A 58 2.90 -17.58 6.46
N GLY A 59 2.24 -18.35 5.60
CA GLY A 59 2.85 -18.90 4.39
C GLY A 59 3.36 -17.81 3.44
N ALA A 60 2.62 -16.70 3.30
CA ALA A 60 3.06 -15.56 2.51
C ALA A 60 4.36 -14.95 3.04
N GLU A 61 4.52 -14.79 4.35
CA GLU A 61 5.77 -14.27 4.94
C GLU A 61 6.97 -15.20 4.67
N VAL A 62 6.76 -16.52 4.82
CA VAL A 62 7.80 -17.51 4.52
C VAL A 62 8.21 -17.44 3.03
N LEU A 63 7.24 -17.32 2.13
CA LEU A 63 7.50 -17.15 0.70
C LEU A 63 8.24 -15.85 0.39
N LEU A 64 7.98 -14.76 1.13
CA LEU A 64 8.67 -13.48 0.95
C LEU A 64 10.16 -13.59 1.32
N VAL A 65 10.47 -14.29 2.42
CA VAL A 65 11.87 -14.58 2.81
C VAL A 65 12.53 -15.50 1.78
N ALA A 66 11.85 -16.55 1.34
CA ALA A 66 12.34 -17.45 0.30
C ALA A 66 12.60 -16.72 -1.03
N ALA A 67 11.73 -15.78 -1.40
CA ALA A 67 11.89 -14.93 -2.56
C ALA A 67 13.16 -14.08 -2.46
N ALA A 68 13.39 -13.42 -1.32
CA ALA A 68 14.61 -12.64 -1.08
C ALA A 68 15.87 -13.51 -1.17
N ALA A 69 15.84 -14.72 -0.60
CA ALA A 69 16.95 -15.68 -0.68
C ALA A 69 17.21 -16.17 -2.13
N ALA A 70 16.15 -16.43 -2.90
CA ALA A 70 16.26 -16.88 -4.29
C ALA A 70 16.86 -15.80 -5.21
N MET A 71 16.43 -14.54 -5.05
CA MET A 71 16.91 -13.41 -5.86
C MET A 71 18.32 -12.93 -5.47
N GLY A 72 18.70 -13.12 -4.20
CA GLY A 72 19.96 -12.60 -3.66
C GLY A 72 20.00 -11.08 -3.57
N LYS A 73 21.11 -10.54 -3.04
CA LYS A 73 21.29 -9.11 -2.76
C LYS A 73 21.11 -8.23 -4.00
N HIS A 74 21.65 -8.65 -5.15
CA HIS A 74 21.56 -7.89 -6.41
C HIS A 74 20.15 -7.88 -6.99
N GLY A 75 19.43 -9.01 -6.95
CA GLY A 75 18.05 -9.08 -7.44
C GLY A 75 17.06 -8.30 -6.57
N TYR A 76 17.23 -8.35 -5.24
CA TYR A 76 16.43 -7.55 -4.32
C TYR A 76 16.67 -6.04 -4.51
N ALA A 77 17.93 -5.62 -4.64
CA ALA A 77 18.26 -4.23 -4.91
C ALA A 77 17.63 -3.72 -6.21
N TYR A 78 17.61 -4.55 -7.27
CA TYR A 78 16.96 -4.21 -8.53
C TYR A 78 15.45 -3.99 -8.39
N ILE A 79 14.74 -4.88 -7.69
CA ILE A 79 13.29 -4.70 -7.44
C ILE A 79 13.04 -3.44 -6.60
N LYS A 80 13.85 -3.25 -5.55
CA LYS A 80 13.78 -2.06 -4.70
C LYS A 80 13.93 -0.79 -5.53
N ASP A 81 14.99 -0.68 -6.33
CA ASP A 81 15.24 0.50 -7.16
C ASP A 81 14.14 0.72 -8.19
N ARG A 82 13.57 -0.37 -8.75
CA ARG A 82 12.45 -0.26 -9.67
C ARG A 82 11.19 0.27 -8.99
N LEU A 83 10.87 -0.24 -7.80
CA LEU A 83 9.71 0.21 -7.01
C LEU A 83 9.88 1.67 -6.57
N PHE A 84 11.03 2.04 -5.99
CA PHE A 84 11.31 3.42 -5.59
C PHE A 84 11.39 4.37 -6.80
N GLY A 85 11.91 3.89 -7.93
CA GLY A 85 11.94 4.65 -9.19
C GLY A 85 10.53 4.92 -9.73
N LEU A 86 9.63 3.94 -9.66
CA LEU A 86 8.22 4.12 -10.02
C LEU A 86 7.53 5.11 -9.06
N LEU A 87 7.76 4.99 -7.75
CA LEU A 87 7.24 5.94 -6.75
C LEU A 87 7.76 7.35 -6.98
N LYS A 88 9.03 7.52 -7.38
CA LYS A 88 9.59 8.84 -7.69
C LYS A 88 9.04 9.43 -9.00
N LYS A 89 8.72 8.57 -9.97
CA LYS A 89 8.17 8.99 -11.28
C LYS A 89 6.68 9.36 -11.20
N TYR A 90 5.89 8.57 -10.48
CA TYR A 90 4.45 8.78 -10.30
C TYR A 90 4.11 9.45 -8.95
N GLY A 91 5.13 9.92 -8.24
CA GLY A 91 4.98 10.58 -6.96
C GLY A 91 4.12 11.84 -7.08
N PRO A 92 3.33 12.16 -6.04
CA PRO A 92 2.44 13.31 -6.08
C PRO A 92 3.25 14.61 -6.21
N ALA A 93 2.71 15.58 -6.97
CA ALA A 93 3.35 16.88 -7.15
C ALA A 93 3.71 17.51 -5.79
N LYS A 94 4.90 18.10 -5.71
CA LYS A 94 5.46 18.60 -4.44
C LYS A 94 4.55 19.67 -3.81
N GLU A 95 4.31 20.74 -4.56
CA GLU A 95 3.39 21.81 -4.17
C GLU A 95 2.03 21.67 -4.87
N VAL A 96 0.95 21.96 -4.14
CA VAL A 96 -0.43 21.91 -4.66
C VAL A 96 -1.16 23.22 -4.38
N SER A 97 -2.09 23.60 -5.26
CA SER A 97 -2.90 24.82 -5.05
C SER A 97 -3.76 24.71 -3.79
N ARG A 98 -4.14 25.85 -3.20
CA ARG A 98 -5.01 25.89 -2.00
C ARG A 98 -6.33 25.13 -2.20
N THR A 99 -6.93 25.25 -3.38
CA THR A 99 -8.18 24.56 -3.73
C THR A 99 -7.97 23.05 -3.79
N ARG A 100 -6.91 22.59 -4.47
CA ARG A 100 -6.56 21.18 -4.54
C ARG A 100 -6.26 20.60 -3.16
N TYR A 101 -5.55 21.34 -2.31
CA TYR A 101 -5.29 20.95 -0.93
C TYR A 101 -6.58 20.74 -0.13
N ARG A 102 -7.52 21.68 -0.17
CA ARG A 102 -8.80 21.58 0.56
C ARG A 102 -9.64 20.39 0.08
N ILE A 103 -9.75 20.22 -1.24
CA ILE A 103 -10.49 19.10 -1.83
C ILE A 103 -9.83 17.76 -1.45
N GLY A 104 -8.51 17.66 -1.59
CA GLY A 104 -7.76 16.47 -1.21
C GLY A 104 -7.92 16.16 0.28
N LEU A 105 -7.91 17.17 1.14
CA LEU A 105 -8.12 17.00 2.58
C LEU A 105 -9.52 16.47 2.89
N LEU A 106 -10.56 16.99 2.24
CA LEU A 106 -11.92 16.48 2.39
C LEU A 106 -12.02 15.02 1.94
N ILE A 107 -11.51 14.71 0.75
CA ILE A 107 -11.51 13.35 0.19
C ILE A 107 -10.72 12.37 1.09
N PHE A 108 -9.65 12.83 1.73
CA PHE A 108 -8.82 12.02 2.63
C PHE A 108 -9.45 11.82 4.00
N VAL A 109 -10.04 12.86 4.61
CA VAL A 109 -10.57 12.81 5.98
C VAL A 109 -11.95 12.15 6.03
N LEU A 110 -12.81 12.35 5.02
CA LEU A 110 -14.15 11.77 4.97
C LEU A 110 -14.18 10.23 5.16
N PRO A 111 -13.40 9.41 4.43
CA PRO A 111 -13.40 7.96 4.61
C PRO A 111 -12.89 7.53 5.98
N ILE A 112 -11.94 8.27 6.59
CA ILE A 112 -11.45 8.01 7.95
C ILE A 112 -12.59 8.22 8.96
N LEU A 113 -13.26 9.38 8.88
CA LEU A 113 -14.39 9.68 9.76
C LEU A 113 -15.54 8.69 9.55
N PHE A 114 -15.81 8.33 8.30
CA PHE A 114 -16.83 7.34 7.95
C PHE A 114 -16.53 5.98 8.59
N GLY A 115 -15.32 5.45 8.38
CA GLY A 115 -14.89 4.16 8.94
C GLY A 115 -14.84 4.14 10.46
N TRP A 116 -14.54 5.27 11.10
CA TRP A 116 -14.60 5.41 12.55
C TRP A 116 -16.05 5.49 13.07
N LEU A 117 -16.96 6.11 12.33
CA LEU A 117 -18.34 6.34 12.73
C LEU A 117 -19.27 5.13 12.47
N THR A 118 -18.97 4.31 11.47
CA THR A 118 -19.81 3.17 11.05
C THR A 118 -20.18 2.18 12.16
N PRO A 119 -19.31 1.82 13.12
CA PRO A 119 -19.70 0.97 14.25
C PRO A 119 -20.82 1.56 15.13
N TYR A 120 -20.95 2.89 15.16
CA TYR A 120 -21.91 3.60 16.03
C TYR A 120 -23.17 4.03 15.28
N ALA A 121 -23.04 4.45 14.02
CA ALA A 121 -24.13 5.04 13.24
C ALA A 121 -24.40 4.33 11.91
N GLY A 122 -23.82 3.14 11.70
CA GLY A 122 -23.96 2.39 10.45
C GLY A 122 -25.41 2.07 10.06
N THR A 123 -26.29 1.91 11.06
CA THR A 123 -27.73 1.68 10.86
C THR A 123 -28.50 2.90 10.36
N LEU A 124 -27.95 4.11 10.56
CA LEU A 124 -28.56 5.37 10.11
C LEU A 124 -28.20 5.71 8.66
N ILE A 125 -27.20 5.03 8.08
CA ILE A 125 -26.69 5.29 6.74
C ILE A 125 -27.53 4.50 5.73
N PRO A 126 -28.33 5.16 4.87
CA PRO A 126 -29.14 4.46 3.89
C PRO A 126 -28.24 3.68 2.92
N GLY A 127 -28.55 2.40 2.74
CA GLY A 127 -27.85 1.53 1.79
C GLY A 127 -26.49 0.97 2.27
N TYR A 128 -26.07 1.25 3.51
CA TYR A 128 -24.85 0.67 4.07
C TYR A 128 -24.99 -0.83 4.36
N GLN A 129 -26.10 -1.23 5.00
CA GLN A 129 -26.38 -2.63 5.29
C GLN A 129 -26.52 -3.45 4.00
N GLY A 130 -25.74 -4.52 3.88
CA GLY A 130 -25.68 -5.38 2.69
C GLY A 130 -24.73 -4.89 1.59
N ASN A 131 -24.11 -3.71 1.73
CA ASN A 131 -23.12 -3.18 0.79
C ASN A 131 -21.80 -2.80 1.50
N GLU A 132 -21.53 -3.36 2.68
CA GLU A 132 -20.42 -2.97 3.56
C GLU A 132 -19.07 -3.05 2.84
N ILE A 133 -18.86 -4.10 2.05
CA ILE A 133 -17.65 -4.30 1.24
C ILE A 133 -17.50 -3.18 0.20
N THR A 134 -18.57 -2.81 -0.47
CA THR A 134 -18.55 -1.73 -1.46
C THR A 134 -18.16 -0.40 -0.82
N PHE A 135 -18.74 -0.07 0.34
CA PHE A 135 -18.39 1.14 1.08
C PHE A 135 -16.94 1.12 1.58
N ALA A 136 -16.44 -0.03 2.03
CA ALA A 136 -15.04 -0.18 2.43
C ALA A 136 -14.08 0.06 1.25
N VAL A 137 -14.32 -0.60 0.10
CA VAL A 137 -13.50 -0.45 -1.10
C VAL A 137 -13.53 1.00 -1.62
N VAL A 138 -14.71 1.63 -1.67
CA VAL A 138 -14.83 3.03 -2.08
C VAL A 138 -14.10 3.95 -1.10
N GLY A 139 -14.23 3.69 0.21
CA GLY A 139 -13.52 4.44 1.24
C GLY A 139 -12.00 4.37 1.08
N ASP A 140 -11.46 3.17 0.85
CA ASP A 140 -10.03 2.96 0.62
C ASP A 140 -9.53 3.67 -0.64
N LEU A 141 -10.30 3.59 -1.74
CA LEU A 141 -9.97 4.29 -2.98
C LEU A 141 -9.98 5.80 -2.81
N LEU A 142 -10.96 6.35 -2.09
CA LEU A 142 -11.02 7.78 -1.76
C LEU A 142 -9.84 8.19 -0.86
N LEU A 143 -9.51 7.38 0.15
CA LEU A 143 -8.37 7.64 1.03
C LEU A 143 -7.06 7.72 0.24
N LEU A 144 -6.81 6.74 -0.64
CA LEU A 144 -5.64 6.72 -1.51
C LEU A 144 -5.65 7.91 -2.48
N ALA A 145 -6.77 8.16 -3.16
CA ALA A 145 -6.89 9.28 -4.09
C ALA A 145 -6.65 10.64 -3.39
N GLY A 146 -7.23 10.83 -2.19
CA GLY A 146 -7.04 12.04 -1.38
C GLY A 146 -5.58 12.29 -1.05
N LEU A 147 -4.84 11.23 -0.72
CA LEU A 147 -3.40 11.28 -0.43
C LEU A 147 -2.57 11.70 -1.66
N PHE A 148 -2.91 11.21 -2.86
CA PHE A 148 -2.30 11.67 -4.11
C PHE A 148 -2.69 13.12 -4.46
N VAL A 149 -3.96 13.50 -4.21
CA VAL A 149 -4.45 14.88 -4.44
C VAL A 149 -3.76 15.86 -3.50
N LEU A 150 -3.47 15.48 -2.26
CA LEU A 150 -2.85 16.34 -1.25
C LEU A 150 -1.39 16.72 -1.53
N GLY A 151 -0.67 15.96 -2.37
CA GLY A 151 0.69 16.34 -2.78
C GLY A 151 1.80 15.84 -1.86
N GLY A 152 3.05 16.15 -2.25
CA GLY A 152 4.25 15.83 -1.47
C GLY A 152 4.35 16.62 -0.16
N ASP A 153 4.02 17.91 -0.16
CA ASP A 153 4.09 18.75 1.05
C ASP A 153 3.17 18.26 2.18
N PHE A 154 2.07 17.59 1.84
CA PHE A 154 1.21 16.97 2.85
C PHE A 154 1.91 15.80 3.55
N TRP A 155 2.67 14.98 2.82
CA TRP A 155 3.44 13.89 3.41
C TRP A 155 4.49 14.41 4.39
N ASP A 156 5.11 15.54 4.11
CA ASP A 156 6.07 16.17 5.04
C ASP A 156 5.37 16.61 6.33
N LYS A 157 4.14 17.13 6.25
CA LYS A 157 3.31 17.47 7.43
C LYS A 157 2.90 16.22 8.21
N LEU A 158 2.49 15.16 7.52
CA LEU A 158 2.12 13.89 8.15
C LEU A 158 3.32 13.27 8.87
N ARG A 159 4.51 13.28 8.23
CA ARG A 159 5.76 12.83 8.84
C ARG A 159 6.12 13.68 10.07
N ALA A 160 5.95 15.00 9.99
CA ALA A 160 6.21 15.89 11.11
C ALA A 160 5.36 15.57 12.36
N LEU A 161 4.15 15.03 12.19
CA LEU A 161 3.29 14.60 13.30
C LEU A 161 3.95 13.52 14.19
N PHE A 162 4.85 12.71 13.61
CA PHE A 162 5.59 11.65 14.32
C PHE A 162 6.95 12.12 14.85
N VAL A 163 7.32 13.38 14.65
CA VAL A 163 8.55 13.98 15.18
C VAL A 163 8.18 14.86 16.37
N HIS A 164 8.60 14.47 17.57
CA HIS A 164 8.20 15.14 18.82
C HIS A 164 8.46 16.66 18.82
N ASP A 165 9.62 17.08 18.31
CA ASP A 165 10.03 18.49 18.32
C ASP A 165 9.41 19.32 17.19
N ALA A 166 8.62 18.71 16.30
CA ALA A 166 8.02 19.41 15.18
C ALA A 166 6.93 20.39 15.65
N LYS A 167 6.96 21.62 15.14
CA LYS A 167 5.96 22.65 15.41
C LYS A 167 5.36 23.18 14.11
N ALA A 168 4.04 23.36 14.10
CA ALA A 168 3.37 24.03 13.00
C ALA A 168 3.67 25.53 13.03
N VAL A 169 4.10 26.09 11.91
CA VAL A 169 4.29 27.53 11.75
C VAL A 169 3.10 28.08 10.96
N PHE A 170 2.32 28.93 11.60
CA PHE A 170 1.20 29.63 10.97
C PHE A 170 1.74 30.92 10.33
N ARG A 171 1.52 31.08 9.02
CA ARG A 171 1.83 32.30 8.26
C ARG A 171 0.56 33.05 7.94
#